data_AF-A0A2W6UB77-F1
#
_entry.id   AF-A0A2W6UB77-F1
#
_cell.length_a   1.000
_cell.length_b   1.000
_cell.length_c   1.000
_cell.angle_alpha   90.00
_cell.angle_beta   90.00
_cell.angle_gamma   90.00
#
_symmetry.space_group_name_H-M   'P 1'
#
loop_
_entity.id
_entity.type
_entity.pdbx_description
1 polymer ?
#
loop_
_entity_poly.entity_id
_entity_poly.type
_entity_poly.pdbx_seq_one_letter_code
_entity_poly.pdbx_strand_id
1 'polypeptide(L)'
;MSDPSAPLKTAVIIEDDPEIRHLIVEVLEAAGFSTVSVGNGIDGVRAVASYQPSITTLDVNMPGIDGFEAARRIRAQSDTYIIMITGLEEEADLVVGLGAGADDYIVKPFRPRELRARVDSLMRRPRTTTQNQPPAPRQEVAGPSFPGARPGIRTPDYSAPAAYDQRSTPATPSGPPYGFDDVRSQPAPPPAYAQPAPPSAPAAQPIIVPSTAGPQYSEPGSDLATVGHTAGEIAGPGWVTHRDLSVNPEQRTAVIGGAELELTRTEFDLLATLMESKRRVRSKADLTLVLRGESYVTSYFVGEADKRAIEAHMTNLRRKLGDNPTNPRYIETVRGVGYRLTSERAA
;
A
#
# COMPACT_ATOMS: atom_id res chain seq x y z
N MET A 1 18.15 -30.63 11.30
CA MET A 1 18.38 -30.63 12.76
C MET A 1 18.87 -29.23 13.11
N SER A 2 17.99 -28.38 13.61
CA SER A 2 18.35 -27.03 14.08
C SER A 2 18.89 -27.15 15.50
N ASP A 3 20.02 -26.50 15.76
CA ASP A 3 20.71 -26.50 17.05
C ASP A 3 19.84 -25.78 18.11
N PRO A 4 19.37 -26.46 19.17
CA PRO A 4 18.46 -25.87 20.17
C PRO A 4 19.13 -24.83 21.07
N SER A 5 20.43 -24.57 20.92
CA SER A 5 21.18 -23.58 21.71
C SER A 5 21.39 -22.23 21.00
N ALA A 6 20.96 -22.07 19.75
CA ALA A 6 21.09 -20.79 19.06
C ALA A 6 20.11 -19.76 19.66
N PRO A 7 20.56 -18.55 20.05
CA PRO A 7 19.68 -17.53 20.60
C PRO A 7 18.55 -17.22 19.60
N LEU A 8 17.30 -17.33 20.08
CA LEU A 8 16.12 -17.03 19.27
C LEU A 8 16.24 -15.60 18.73
N LYS A 9 16.20 -15.48 17.40
CA LYS A 9 16.29 -14.18 16.73
C LYS A 9 14.94 -13.50 16.84
N THR A 10 14.88 -12.33 17.48
CA THR A 10 13.63 -11.56 17.57
C THR A 10 13.43 -10.74 16.29
N ALA A 11 12.19 -10.69 15.80
CA ALA A 11 11.75 -9.78 14.75
C ALA A 11 10.60 -8.90 15.24
N VAL A 12 10.62 -7.61 14.86
CA VAL A 12 9.51 -6.68 15.13
C VAL A 12 8.76 -6.40 13.83
N ILE A 13 7.43 -6.56 13.83
CA ILE A 13 6.55 -6.26 12.70
C ILE A 13 5.74 -5.00 13.03
N ILE A 14 5.84 -3.98 12.20
CA ILE A 14 5.10 -2.73 12.34
C ILE A 14 4.27 -2.55 11.07
N GLU A 15 2.97 -2.86 11.15
CA GLU A 15 2.05 -2.90 10.00
C GLU A 15 0.63 -2.69 10.55
N ASP A 16 -0.13 -1.74 10.01
CA ASP A 16 -1.46 -1.40 10.54
C ASP A 16 -2.54 -2.38 10.06
N ASP A 17 -2.42 -2.88 8.81
CA ASP A 17 -3.31 -3.91 8.27
C ASP A 17 -3.12 -5.25 9.00
N PRO A 18 -4.15 -5.75 9.73
CA PRO A 18 -4.05 -7.00 10.47
C PRO A 18 -3.78 -8.23 9.61
N GLU A 19 -4.22 -8.23 8.36
CA GLU A 19 -4.06 -9.35 7.44
C GLU A 19 -2.63 -9.42 6.89
N ILE A 20 -2.10 -8.27 6.47
CA ILE A 20 -0.69 -8.17 6.04
C ILE A 20 0.23 -8.44 7.22
N ARG A 21 -0.09 -7.91 8.41
CA ARG A 21 0.69 -8.16 9.63
C ARG A 21 0.74 -9.65 9.97
N HIS A 22 -0.39 -10.35 9.86
CA HIS A 22 -0.43 -11.79 10.09
C HIS A 22 0.42 -12.58 9.08
N LEU A 23 0.35 -12.22 7.79
CA LEU A 23 1.18 -12.82 6.75
C LEU A 23 2.68 -12.66 7.05
N ILE A 24 3.10 -11.45 7.45
CA ILE A 24 4.51 -11.18 7.78
C ILE A 24 4.95 -12.00 8.99
N VAL A 25 4.10 -12.11 10.01
CA VAL A 25 4.35 -12.95 11.20
C VAL A 25 4.59 -14.40 10.78
N GLU A 26 3.69 -15.00 10.00
CA GLU A 26 3.85 -16.39 9.53
C GLU A 26 5.17 -16.61 8.77
N VAL A 27 5.53 -15.68 7.89
CA VAL A 27 6.78 -15.77 7.11
C VAL A 27 8.02 -15.70 8.00
N LEU A 28 8.02 -14.82 9.00
CA LEU A 28 9.15 -14.63 9.91
C LEU A 28 9.25 -15.76 10.95
N GLU A 29 8.14 -16.24 11.48
CA GLU A 29 8.11 -17.42 12.36
C GLU A 29 8.62 -18.66 11.61
N ALA A 30 8.17 -18.88 10.36
CA ALA A 30 8.68 -19.95 9.49
C ALA A 30 10.18 -19.79 9.15
N ALA A 31 10.71 -18.56 9.22
CA ALA A 31 12.13 -18.27 9.09
C ALA A 31 12.93 -18.48 10.40
N GLY A 32 12.26 -18.86 11.50
CA GLY A 32 12.88 -19.17 12.79
C GLY A 32 13.00 -17.97 13.73
N PHE A 33 12.24 -16.90 13.50
CA PHE A 33 12.21 -15.73 14.39
C PHE A 33 11.12 -15.87 15.46
N SER A 34 11.37 -15.30 16.64
CA SER A 34 10.31 -14.95 17.58
C SER A 34 9.77 -13.58 17.20
N THR A 35 8.47 -13.44 16.99
CA THR A 35 7.90 -12.20 16.46
C THR A 35 7.20 -11.36 17.53
N VAL A 36 7.37 -10.04 17.46
CA VAL A 36 6.57 -9.04 18.18
C VAL A 36 5.90 -8.16 17.14
N SER A 37 4.57 -8.08 17.13
CA SER A 37 3.83 -7.31 16.12
C SER A 37 3.05 -6.15 16.74
N VAL A 38 3.08 -4.99 16.10
CA VAL A 38 2.33 -3.78 16.48
C VAL A 38 1.67 -3.13 15.27
N GLY A 39 0.64 -2.33 15.50
CA GLY A 39 -0.19 -1.73 14.44
C GLY A 39 0.08 -0.25 14.13
N ASN A 40 1.12 0.36 14.71
CA ASN A 40 1.44 1.78 14.48
C ASN A 40 2.92 2.08 14.72
N GLY A 41 3.40 3.19 14.14
CA GLY A 41 4.81 3.58 14.18
C GLY A 41 5.34 3.92 15.58
N ILE A 42 4.55 4.56 16.44
CA ILE A 42 5.01 4.97 17.79
C ILE A 42 5.28 3.74 18.66
N ASP A 43 4.35 2.79 18.69
CA ASP A 43 4.54 1.54 19.42
C ASP A 43 5.63 0.68 18.77
N GLY A 44 5.82 0.79 17.46
CA GLY A 44 6.93 0.17 16.74
C GLY A 44 8.29 0.65 17.22
N VAL A 45 8.48 1.97 17.33
CA VAL A 45 9.71 2.56 17.87
C VAL A 45 9.98 2.07 19.30
N ARG A 46 8.94 2.01 20.15
CA ARG A 46 9.06 1.49 21.54
C ARG A 46 9.38 0.00 21.58
N ALA A 47 8.75 -0.80 20.72
CA ALA A 47 8.97 -2.23 20.63
C ALA A 47 10.41 -2.53 20.20
N VAL A 48 10.93 -1.82 19.20
CA VAL A 48 12.34 -1.99 18.79
C VAL A 48 13.30 -1.64 19.92
N ALA A 49 13.07 -0.55 20.64
CA ALA A 49 13.90 -0.18 21.79
C ALA A 49 13.88 -1.24 22.91
N SER A 50 12.71 -1.85 23.15
CA SER A 50 12.50 -2.80 24.24
C SER A 50 13.03 -4.21 23.92
N TYR A 51 12.82 -4.66 22.69
CA TYR A 51 13.09 -6.05 22.28
C TYR A 51 14.39 -6.23 21.49
N GLN A 52 15.04 -5.14 21.09
CA GLN A 52 16.30 -5.13 20.33
C GLN A 52 16.33 -6.19 19.20
N PRO A 53 15.37 -6.11 18.26
CA PRO A 53 15.23 -7.12 17.23
C PRO A 53 16.42 -7.17 16.28
N SER A 54 16.59 -8.35 15.69
CA SER A 54 17.55 -8.59 14.63
C SER A 54 17.10 -8.04 13.27
N ILE A 55 15.78 -7.94 13.07
CA ILE A 55 15.13 -7.41 11.89
C ILE A 55 13.79 -6.76 12.27
N THR A 56 13.44 -5.69 11.57
CA THR A 56 12.19 -4.96 11.70
C THR A 56 11.56 -4.80 10.32
N THR A 57 10.31 -5.22 10.16
CA THR A 57 9.50 -4.85 8.99
C THR A 57 8.65 -3.64 9.35
N LEU A 58 8.53 -2.69 8.42
CA LEU A 58 7.88 -1.41 8.68
C LEU A 58 7.03 -0.98 7.49
N ASP A 59 5.73 -0.85 7.70
CA ASP A 59 4.84 -0.22 6.73
C ASP A 59 5.12 1.29 6.65
N VAL A 60 5.01 1.84 5.44
CA VAL A 60 5.15 3.28 5.21
C VAL A 60 3.85 4.01 5.56
N ASN A 61 2.70 3.45 5.16
CA ASN A 61 1.41 4.12 5.23
C ASN A 61 0.66 3.77 6.53
N MET A 62 1.12 4.30 7.66
CA MET A 62 0.53 4.04 8.96
C MET A 62 -0.10 5.28 9.62
N PRO A 63 -1.12 5.10 10.48
CA PRO A 63 -1.68 6.19 11.25
C PRO A 63 -0.68 6.73 12.30
N GLY A 64 -0.72 8.05 12.52
CA GLY A 64 0.12 8.73 13.51
C GLY A 64 1.40 9.26 12.90
N ILE A 65 2.54 8.62 13.20
CA ILE A 65 3.81 8.92 12.53
C ILE A 65 3.95 8.02 11.30
N ASP A 66 4.39 8.60 10.18
CA ASP A 66 4.66 7.84 8.97
C ASP A 66 5.85 6.85 9.18
N GLY A 67 5.93 5.84 8.32
CA GLY A 67 6.98 4.82 8.41
C GLY A 67 8.39 5.38 8.21
N PHE A 68 8.57 6.45 7.44
CA PHE A 68 9.89 7.07 7.25
C PHE A 68 10.41 7.73 8.53
N GLU A 69 9.54 8.43 9.24
CA GLU A 69 9.84 9.05 10.53
C GLU A 69 10.07 7.98 11.61
N ALA A 70 9.27 6.90 11.61
CA ALA A 70 9.52 5.76 12.47
C ALA A 70 10.90 5.12 12.19
N ALA A 71 11.28 4.95 10.92
CA ALA A 71 12.59 4.43 10.53
C ALA A 71 13.73 5.34 11.03
N ARG A 72 13.62 6.66 10.85
CA ARG A 72 14.62 7.62 11.37
C ARG A 72 14.81 7.50 12.88
N ARG A 73 13.72 7.42 13.64
CA ARG A 73 13.77 7.28 15.11
C ARG A 73 14.35 5.95 15.55
N ILE A 74 13.97 4.86 14.88
CA ILE A 74 14.56 3.54 15.13
C ILE A 74 16.06 3.58 14.87
N ARG A 75 16.48 4.17 13.74
CA ARG A 75 17.89 4.19 13.33
C ARG A 75 18.77 5.01 14.25
N ALA A 76 18.22 6.03 14.91
CA ALA A 76 18.94 6.81 15.93
C ALA A 76 19.34 6.00 17.17
N GLN A 77 18.67 4.87 17.44
CA GLN A 77 18.85 4.09 18.68
C GLN A 77 19.05 2.58 18.45
N SER A 78 18.99 2.10 17.22
CA SER A 78 19.11 0.68 16.88
C SER A 78 19.73 0.43 15.50
N ASP A 79 20.52 -0.64 15.42
CA ASP A 79 21.12 -1.18 14.21
C ASP A 79 20.32 -2.35 13.61
N THR A 80 19.06 -2.56 14.04
CA THR A 80 18.16 -3.58 13.47
C THR A 80 18.07 -3.44 11.94
N TYR A 81 18.03 -4.55 11.20
CA TYR A 81 17.78 -4.47 9.77
C TYR A 81 16.35 -3.98 9.53
N ILE A 82 16.15 -2.92 8.75
CA ILE A 82 14.81 -2.39 8.44
C ILE A 82 14.45 -2.76 7.01
N ILE A 83 13.40 -3.56 6.84
CA ILE A 83 12.73 -3.74 5.56
C ILE A 83 11.49 -2.86 5.56
N MET A 84 11.44 -1.86 4.67
CA MET A 84 10.22 -1.09 4.47
C MET A 84 9.29 -1.79 3.48
N ILE A 85 8.02 -1.84 3.82
CA ILE A 85 6.96 -2.41 2.99
C ILE A 85 6.08 -1.24 2.59
N THR A 86 5.99 -0.93 1.29
CA THR A 86 5.30 0.29 0.81
C THR A 86 4.27 -0.03 -0.26
N GLY A 87 3.25 0.82 -0.39
CA GLY A 87 2.36 0.84 -1.55
C GLY A 87 3.09 1.26 -2.83
N LEU A 88 2.44 1.08 -3.97
CA LEU A 88 3.02 1.31 -5.29
C LEU A 88 2.62 2.70 -5.78
N GLU A 89 3.23 3.78 -5.26
CA GLU A 89 2.83 5.13 -5.68
C GLU A 89 3.95 6.10 -6.08
N GLU A 90 5.25 5.93 -5.76
CA GLU A 90 6.31 6.73 -6.41
C GLU A 90 7.75 6.22 -6.13
N GLU A 91 8.66 6.31 -7.11
CA GLU A 91 10.12 6.06 -6.90
C GLU A 91 10.73 6.99 -5.83
N ALA A 92 10.07 8.11 -5.52
CA ALA A 92 10.47 9.06 -4.49
C ALA A 92 10.55 8.40 -3.10
N ASP A 93 9.68 7.42 -2.81
CA ASP A 93 9.65 6.69 -1.54
C ASP A 93 10.95 5.91 -1.30
N LEU A 94 11.57 5.39 -2.36
CA LEU A 94 12.83 4.64 -2.27
C LEU A 94 14.00 5.57 -1.91
N VAL A 95 14.04 6.76 -2.52
CA VAL A 95 15.10 7.75 -2.29
C VAL A 95 14.99 8.32 -0.87
N VAL A 96 13.78 8.69 -0.45
CA VAL A 96 13.52 9.21 0.91
C VAL A 96 13.80 8.14 1.96
N GLY A 97 13.38 6.90 1.69
CA GLY A 97 13.61 5.79 2.59
C GLY A 97 15.10 5.47 2.81
N LEU A 98 15.92 5.52 1.75
CA LEU A 98 17.35 5.25 1.86
C LEU A 98 18.01 6.29 2.78
N GLY A 99 17.53 7.55 2.70
CA GLY A 99 17.89 8.62 3.63
C GLY A 99 17.35 8.42 5.05
N ALA A 100 16.23 7.71 5.21
CA ALA A 100 15.64 7.38 6.52
C ALA A 100 16.33 6.19 7.23
N GLY A 101 17.22 5.48 6.52
CA GLY A 101 18.03 4.41 7.08
C GLY A 101 17.44 3.01 6.96
N ALA A 102 16.58 2.74 5.97
CA ALA A 102 16.17 1.38 5.67
C ALA A 102 17.21 0.60 4.86
N ASP A 103 17.26 -0.71 5.08
CA ASP A 103 18.23 -1.62 4.46
C ASP A 103 17.69 -2.25 3.18
N ASP A 104 16.38 -2.41 3.06
CA ASP A 104 15.71 -2.98 1.88
C ASP A 104 14.24 -2.53 1.79
N TYR A 105 13.62 -2.79 0.64
CA TYR A 105 12.23 -2.44 0.31
C TYR A 105 11.48 -3.59 -0.33
N ILE A 106 10.19 -3.64 -0.02
CA ILE A 106 9.22 -4.54 -0.63
C ILE A 106 7.98 -3.72 -1.02
N VAL A 107 7.50 -3.92 -2.24
CA VAL A 107 6.31 -3.25 -2.75
C VAL A 107 5.07 -4.11 -2.50
N LYS A 108 4.00 -3.52 -1.99
CA LYS A 108 2.68 -4.15 -1.86
C LYS A 108 1.98 -4.13 -3.24
N PRO A 109 1.34 -5.23 -3.67
CA PRO A 109 1.28 -6.53 -3.02
C PRO A 109 2.55 -7.36 -3.24
N PHE A 110 3.07 -7.98 -2.18
CA PHE A 110 4.27 -8.83 -2.23
C PHE A 110 3.94 -10.31 -2.04
N ARG A 111 4.91 -11.16 -2.38
CA ARG A 111 4.82 -12.61 -2.20
C ARG A 111 5.57 -13.04 -0.94
N PRO A 112 5.06 -14.04 -0.16
CA PRO A 112 5.77 -14.56 1.02
C PRO A 112 7.21 -15.00 0.74
N ARG A 113 7.43 -15.62 -0.43
CA ARG A 113 8.76 -16.05 -0.87
C ARG A 113 9.71 -14.87 -1.14
N GLU A 114 9.19 -13.73 -1.58
CA GLU A 114 9.98 -12.52 -1.80
C GLU A 114 10.45 -11.94 -0.47
N LEU A 115 9.51 -11.77 0.48
CA LEU A 115 9.84 -11.36 1.84
C LEU A 115 10.87 -12.30 2.47
N ARG A 116 10.63 -13.62 2.40
CA ARG A 116 11.57 -14.64 2.93
C ARG A 116 12.97 -14.48 2.34
N ALA A 117 13.08 -14.29 1.03
CA ALA A 117 14.36 -14.15 0.35
C ALA A 117 15.12 -12.88 0.77
N ARG A 118 14.42 -11.74 0.95
CA ARG A 118 15.05 -10.50 1.44
C ARG A 118 15.52 -10.61 2.88
N VAL A 119 14.71 -11.23 3.74
CA VAL A 119 15.11 -11.56 5.12
C VAL A 119 16.37 -12.43 5.12
N ASP A 120 16.41 -13.50 4.33
CA ASP A 120 17.60 -14.36 4.21
C ASP A 120 18.83 -13.63 3.66
N SER A 121 18.64 -12.68 2.75
CA SER A 121 19.71 -11.86 2.20
C SER A 121 20.32 -10.97 3.28
N LEU A 122 19.49 -10.24 4.03
CA LEU A 122 19.92 -9.35 5.10
C LEU A 122 20.58 -10.10 6.25
N MET A 123 20.02 -11.24 6.66
CA MET A 123 20.60 -12.07 7.73
C MET A 123 21.97 -12.67 7.38
N ARG A 124 22.34 -12.75 6.09
CA ARG A 124 23.67 -13.18 5.64
C ARG A 124 24.69 -12.04 5.65
N ARG A 125 24.25 -10.79 5.71
CA ARG A 125 25.15 -9.64 5.74
C ARG A 125 25.79 -9.52 7.14
N PRO A 126 27.11 -9.30 7.24
CA PRO A 126 27.72 -8.98 8.53
C PRO A 126 27.09 -7.70 9.07
N ARG A 127 26.67 -7.69 10.33
CA ARG A 127 26.33 -6.43 11.01
C ARG A 127 27.61 -5.62 11.11
N THR A 128 27.74 -4.59 10.28
CA THR A 128 28.79 -3.59 10.49
C THR A 128 28.36 -2.81 11.71
N THR A 129 28.72 -3.30 12.90
CA THR A 129 28.76 -2.46 14.09
C THR A 129 29.63 -1.26 13.72
N THR A 130 29.06 -0.06 13.74
CA THR A 130 29.75 1.22 13.49
C THR A 130 30.73 1.55 14.64
N GLN A 131 31.47 0.56 15.12
CA GLN A 131 32.55 0.70 16.08
C GLN A 131 33.80 0.08 15.44
N ASN A 132 34.82 0.92 15.24
CA ASN A 132 36.15 0.59 14.69
C ASN A 132 36.28 0.37 13.17
N GLN A 133 35.71 1.26 12.35
CA GLN A 133 36.36 1.57 11.08
C GLN A 133 37.29 2.77 11.32
N PRO A 134 38.63 2.62 11.23
CA PRO A 134 39.49 3.81 11.20
C PRO A 134 39.01 4.69 10.04
N PRO A 135 38.96 6.02 10.24
CA PRO A 135 38.49 6.92 9.20
C PRO A 135 39.25 6.59 7.91
N ALA A 136 38.50 6.38 6.82
CA ALA A 136 39.11 6.23 5.52
C ALA A 136 40.10 7.39 5.33
N PRO A 137 41.34 7.14 4.86
CA PRO A 137 42.30 8.20 4.66
C PRO A 137 41.63 9.27 3.79
N ARG A 138 41.55 10.50 4.31
CA ARG A 138 41.06 11.63 3.52
C ARG A 138 41.90 11.67 2.26
N GLN A 139 41.26 11.52 1.12
CA GLN A 139 41.91 11.72 -0.15
C GLN A 139 42.13 13.23 -0.27
N GLU A 140 43.33 13.69 0.11
CA GLU A 140 43.71 15.12 0.11
C GLU A 140 43.80 15.71 -1.32
N VAL A 141 43.74 14.86 -2.33
CA VAL A 141 43.75 15.23 -3.74
C VAL A 141 42.62 14.51 -4.49
N ALA A 142 41.73 15.30 -5.09
CA ALA A 142 40.77 14.79 -6.05
C ALA A 142 41.56 14.16 -7.21
N GLY A 143 41.42 12.84 -7.39
CA GLY A 143 41.88 12.17 -8.60
C GLY A 143 41.18 12.77 -9.83
N PRO A 144 41.76 12.65 -11.03
CA PRO A 144 41.18 13.22 -12.24
C PRO A 144 39.76 12.66 -12.42
N SER A 145 38.77 13.54 -12.26
CA SER A 145 37.39 13.24 -12.59
C SER A 145 37.31 12.97 -14.09
N PHE A 146 36.75 11.83 -14.48
CA PHE A 146 36.52 11.49 -15.89
C PHE A 146 35.77 12.65 -16.58
N PRO A 147 36.37 13.33 -17.59
CA PRO A 147 35.72 14.44 -18.26
C PRO A 147 34.82 13.89 -19.37
N GLY A 148 33.51 13.98 -19.19
CA GLY A 148 32.57 13.81 -20.30
C GLY A 148 31.22 13.22 -19.89
N ALA A 149 30.34 14.04 -19.29
CA ALA A 149 28.89 13.96 -19.46
C ALA A 149 28.15 14.94 -18.52
N ARG A 150 28.35 16.25 -18.69
CA ARG A 150 27.37 17.25 -18.23
C ARG A 150 27.34 18.45 -19.18
N PRO A 151 26.28 18.65 -19.98
CA PRO A 151 26.01 19.94 -20.61
C PRO A 151 25.60 20.93 -19.52
N GLY A 152 26.17 22.14 -19.58
CA GLY A 152 26.07 23.14 -18.53
C GLY A 152 24.67 23.71 -18.30
N ILE A 153 24.31 23.86 -17.02
CA ILE A 153 23.22 24.72 -16.58
C ILE A 153 23.85 25.96 -15.95
N ARG A 154 23.45 27.13 -16.44
CA ARG A 154 23.84 28.46 -15.94
C ARG A 154 23.29 28.66 -14.53
N THR A 155 24.15 29.04 -13.60
CA THR A 155 23.79 29.60 -12.29
C THR A 155 23.37 31.07 -12.43
N PRO A 156 22.30 31.53 -11.78
CA PRO A 156 22.18 32.94 -11.40
C PRO A 156 22.83 33.17 -10.03
N ASP A 157 23.66 34.23 -9.98
CA ASP A 157 24.22 34.84 -8.78
C ASP A 157 23.14 35.16 -7.74
N TYR A 158 23.44 34.89 -6.46
CA TYR A 158 22.81 35.60 -5.36
C TYR A 158 23.86 36.08 -4.37
N SER A 159 24.08 37.39 -4.41
CA SER A 159 24.89 38.16 -3.49
C SER A 159 24.23 38.22 -2.10
N ALA A 160 25.04 38.06 -1.06
CA ALA A 160 24.66 38.28 0.34
C ALA A 160 24.32 39.77 0.61
N PRO A 161 23.67 40.06 1.76
CA PRO A 161 24.38 40.95 2.69
C PRO A 161 24.22 40.65 4.21
N ALA A 162 25.34 40.92 4.89
CA ALA A 162 25.55 41.68 6.15
C ALA A 162 24.81 41.33 7.47
N ALA A 163 25.61 40.76 8.38
CA ALA A 163 25.93 41.20 9.75
C ALA A 163 24.98 42.12 10.57
N TYR A 164 24.69 41.68 11.80
CA TYR A 164 24.73 42.53 13.01
C TYR A 164 25.31 41.75 14.21
N ASP A 165 25.89 42.54 15.11
CA ASP A 165 26.99 42.26 16.05
C ASP A 165 26.54 41.81 17.46
N GLN A 166 27.49 41.27 18.21
CA GLN A 166 27.41 40.66 19.54
C GLN A 166 27.47 41.68 20.69
N ARG A 167 26.88 41.31 21.86
CA ARG A 167 27.30 41.59 23.27
C ARG A 167 26.12 41.23 24.21
N SER A 168 26.19 40.56 25.37
CA SER A 168 27.25 40.19 26.32
C SER A 168 26.75 39.04 27.24
N THR A 169 27.68 38.25 27.81
CA THR A 169 27.52 37.26 28.92
C THR A 169 27.77 37.91 30.31
N PRO A 170 27.90 37.17 31.45
CA PRO A 170 26.96 36.28 32.15
C PRO A 170 26.85 36.61 33.68
N ALA A 171 25.98 35.95 34.46
CA ALA A 171 26.19 35.75 35.91
C ALA A 171 25.29 34.66 36.53
N THR A 172 25.90 33.73 37.25
CA THR A 172 25.36 32.93 38.39
C THR A 172 26.03 33.49 39.68
N PRO A 173 25.51 33.31 40.92
CA PRO A 173 25.65 32.02 41.63
C PRO A 173 24.61 31.68 42.74
N SER A 174 24.67 30.40 43.18
CA SER A 174 24.51 29.86 44.57
C SER A 174 23.15 29.78 45.29
N GLY A 175 22.85 28.58 45.81
CA GLY A 175 21.76 28.25 46.77
C GLY A 175 22.21 28.19 48.26
N PRO A 176 21.68 27.26 49.10
CA PRO A 176 20.48 27.38 49.96
C PRO A 176 20.84 27.32 51.48
N PRO A 177 19.90 27.28 52.48
CA PRO A 177 19.27 26.00 52.91
C PRO A 177 17.85 26.02 53.57
N TYR A 178 17.22 24.84 53.58
CA TYR A 178 16.22 24.21 54.48
C TYR A 178 15.15 24.99 55.30
N GLY A 179 13.91 24.46 55.25
CA GLY A 179 12.87 24.59 56.28
C GLY A 179 11.65 23.70 55.96
N PHE A 180 11.45 22.65 56.76
CA PHE A 180 10.27 21.76 56.72
C PHE A 180 9.03 22.47 57.26
N ASP A 181 7.85 22.21 56.69
CA ASP A 181 6.65 21.98 57.51
C ASP A 181 5.59 21.17 56.75
N ASP A 182 4.99 20.27 57.51
CA ASP A 182 4.14 19.15 57.15
C ASP A 182 2.67 19.54 57.37
N VAL A 183 1.85 19.58 56.31
CA VAL A 183 0.38 19.62 56.47
C VAL A 183 -0.29 18.76 55.40
N ARG A 184 -0.84 17.63 55.85
CA ARG A 184 -1.81 16.80 55.12
C ARG A 184 -2.90 17.66 54.49
N SER A 185 -3.08 17.55 53.18
CA SER A 185 -4.32 17.97 52.50
C SER A 185 -4.68 16.95 51.43
N GLN A 186 -5.88 16.39 51.56
CA GLN A 186 -6.51 15.50 50.58
C GLN A 186 -6.62 16.20 49.21
N PRO A 187 -6.43 15.51 48.08
CA PRO A 187 -6.77 16.08 46.79
C PRO A 187 -8.29 16.16 46.65
N ALA A 188 -8.78 17.36 46.34
CA ALA A 188 -10.16 17.62 45.92
C ALA A 188 -10.48 16.89 44.60
N PRO A 189 -11.74 16.46 44.36
CA PRO A 189 -12.13 15.87 43.09
C PRO A 189 -12.02 16.88 41.94
N PRO A 190 -11.67 16.45 40.71
CA PRO A 190 -11.61 17.34 39.56
C PRO A 190 -13.02 17.89 39.22
N PRO A 191 -13.11 19.10 38.65
CA PRO A 191 -14.40 19.68 38.27
C PRO A 191 -15.05 18.87 37.14
N ALA A 192 -16.37 18.72 37.21
CA ALA A 192 -17.17 18.18 36.13
C ALA A 192 -17.10 19.13 34.92
N TYR A 193 -16.52 18.65 33.81
CA TYR A 193 -16.58 19.36 32.54
C TYR A 193 -18.03 19.36 32.05
N ALA A 194 -18.68 20.53 32.07
CA ALA A 194 -19.92 20.75 31.37
C ALA A 194 -19.66 20.64 29.86
N GLN A 195 -20.36 19.73 29.18
CA GLN A 195 -20.35 19.63 27.73
C GLN A 195 -20.93 20.92 27.12
N PRO A 196 -20.23 21.61 26.20
CA PRO A 196 -20.85 22.69 25.45
C PRO A 196 -21.88 22.13 24.46
N ALA A 197 -23.02 22.81 24.36
CA ALA A 197 -24.09 22.47 23.41
C ALA A 197 -23.57 22.52 21.95
N PRO A 198 -24.08 21.67 21.04
CA PRO A 198 -23.69 21.69 19.64
C PRO A 198 -24.12 23.01 18.96
N PRO A 199 -23.32 23.57 18.05
CA PRO A 199 -23.71 24.76 17.30
C PRO A 199 -24.85 24.45 16.34
N SER A 200 -25.86 25.32 16.33
CA SER A 200 -26.96 25.31 15.36
C SER A 200 -26.43 25.47 13.94
N ALA A 201 -26.84 24.59 13.03
CA ALA A 201 -26.50 24.64 11.61
C ALA A 201 -26.99 25.96 10.96
N PRO A 202 -26.17 26.64 10.14
CA PRO A 202 -26.65 27.77 9.35
C PRO A 202 -27.54 27.28 8.20
N ALA A 203 -28.61 28.03 7.93
CA ALA A 203 -29.50 27.80 6.81
C ALA A 203 -28.73 27.92 5.48
N ALA A 204 -28.85 26.91 4.63
CA ALA A 204 -28.26 26.89 3.29
C ALA A 204 -28.90 27.97 2.41
N GLN A 205 -28.09 28.89 1.90
CA GLN A 205 -28.47 29.73 0.76
C GLN A 205 -28.13 28.98 -0.54
N PRO A 206 -28.96 29.10 -1.60
CA PRO A 206 -28.68 28.46 -2.87
C PRO A 206 -27.49 29.15 -3.56
N ILE A 207 -26.43 28.38 -3.82
CA ILE A 207 -25.28 28.82 -4.61
C ILE A 207 -25.72 28.88 -6.08
N ILE A 208 -25.81 30.10 -6.63
CA ILE A 208 -25.88 30.34 -8.08
C ILE A 208 -24.43 30.34 -8.58
N VAL A 209 -24.05 29.32 -9.35
CA VAL A 209 -22.77 29.28 -10.06
C VAL A 209 -22.93 29.93 -11.44
N PRO A 210 -22.13 30.98 -11.78
CA PRO A 210 -22.13 31.55 -13.12
C PRO A 210 -21.35 30.66 -14.08
N SER A 211 -21.99 30.34 -15.21
CA SER A 211 -21.39 29.70 -16.37
C SER A 211 -20.22 30.56 -16.89
N THR A 212 -19.02 30.01 -16.87
CA THR A 212 -17.85 30.57 -17.57
C THR A 212 -17.29 29.50 -18.49
N ALA A 213 -17.44 29.78 -19.80
CA ALA A 213 -16.91 29.00 -20.88
C ALA A 213 -15.37 28.99 -20.84
N GLY A 214 -14.78 27.80 -20.72
CA GLY A 214 -13.39 27.50 -21.06
C GLY A 214 -13.33 26.69 -22.38
N PRO A 215 -12.17 26.65 -23.04
CA PRO A 215 -12.06 26.44 -24.49
C PRO A 215 -12.54 25.06 -24.96
N GLN A 216 -13.35 25.08 -26.03
CA GLN A 216 -13.74 23.91 -26.81
C GLN A 216 -12.49 23.26 -27.41
N TYR A 217 -12.14 22.08 -26.90
CA TYR A 217 -11.36 21.12 -27.67
C TYR A 217 -12.32 20.41 -28.62
N SER A 218 -12.12 20.60 -29.91
CA SER A 218 -12.81 19.89 -30.98
C SER A 218 -12.62 18.38 -30.80
N GLU A 219 -13.71 17.64 -30.65
CA GLU A 219 -13.70 16.19 -30.78
C GLU A 219 -13.16 15.81 -32.18
N PRO A 220 -12.17 14.93 -32.30
CA PRO A 220 -12.02 14.16 -33.52
C PRO A 220 -13.08 13.05 -33.53
N GLY A 221 -14.12 13.27 -34.32
CA GLY A 221 -14.90 12.20 -34.97
C GLY A 221 -15.78 11.34 -34.07
N SER A 222 -16.86 11.91 -33.56
CA SER A 222 -18.09 11.17 -33.28
C SER A 222 -18.76 10.73 -34.59
N ASP A 223 -18.22 9.67 -35.18
CA ASP A 223 -18.91 8.86 -36.19
C ASP A 223 -18.28 7.45 -36.21
N LEU A 224 -18.47 6.72 -35.12
CA LEU A 224 -18.41 5.26 -35.14
C LEU A 224 -19.85 4.77 -34.97
N ALA A 225 -20.46 4.41 -36.10
CA ALA A 225 -21.70 3.65 -36.11
C ALA A 225 -21.56 2.47 -35.13
N THR A 226 -22.57 2.27 -34.28
CA THR A 226 -22.73 1.02 -33.51
C THR A 226 -22.72 -0.13 -34.51
N VAL A 227 -21.60 -0.85 -34.61
CA VAL A 227 -21.48 -1.97 -35.54
C VAL A 227 -22.21 -3.13 -34.90
N GLY A 228 -23.52 -3.22 -35.15
CA GLY A 228 -24.30 -4.39 -34.77
C GLY A 228 -23.69 -5.62 -35.43
N HIS A 229 -23.14 -6.51 -34.63
CA HIS A 229 -22.61 -7.78 -35.13
C HIS A 229 -23.80 -8.63 -35.55
N THR A 230 -23.82 -9.07 -36.80
CA THR A 230 -24.90 -9.96 -37.27
C THR A 230 -24.75 -11.33 -36.61
N ALA A 231 -25.86 -12.02 -36.35
CA ALA A 231 -25.87 -13.32 -35.66
C ALA A 231 -24.96 -14.39 -36.32
N GLY A 232 -24.59 -14.21 -37.59
CA GLY A 232 -23.65 -15.08 -38.31
C GLY A 232 -22.15 -14.84 -37.99
N GLU A 233 -21.75 -13.64 -37.55
CA GLU A 233 -20.35 -13.31 -37.21
C GLU A 233 -19.97 -13.76 -35.79
N ILE A 234 -20.95 -13.77 -34.88
CA ILE A 234 -20.77 -14.14 -33.47
C ILE A 234 -20.58 -15.67 -33.30
N ALA A 235 -20.78 -16.45 -34.35
CA ALA A 235 -20.57 -17.91 -34.38
C ALA A 235 -19.20 -18.34 -34.93
N GLY A 236 -18.30 -17.39 -35.21
CA GLY A 236 -16.96 -17.66 -35.72
C GLY A 236 -16.00 -18.26 -34.68
N PRO A 237 -14.81 -18.75 -35.09
CA PRO A 237 -13.78 -19.21 -34.17
C PRO A 237 -13.36 -18.08 -33.21
N GLY A 238 -13.19 -18.40 -31.92
CA GLY A 238 -12.78 -17.46 -30.88
C GLY A 238 -13.92 -16.87 -30.03
N TRP A 239 -15.17 -17.00 -30.47
CA TRP A 239 -16.33 -16.62 -29.66
C TRP A 239 -16.71 -17.72 -28.67
N VAL A 240 -16.93 -17.32 -27.42
CA VAL A 240 -17.53 -18.16 -26.37
C VAL A 240 -18.92 -17.63 -26.08
N THR A 241 -19.93 -18.50 -26.16
CA THR A 241 -21.33 -18.12 -25.99
C THR A 241 -21.93 -18.79 -24.76
N HIS A 242 -22.74 -18.03 -24.02
CA HIS A 242 -23.56 -18.50 -22.90
C HIS A 242 -24.92 -17.82 -22.99
N ARG A 243 -25.95 -18.58 -23.37
CA ARG A 243 -27.28 -18.05 -23.69
C ARG A 243 -27.18 -17.05 -24.86
N ASP A 244 -27.70 -15.85 -24.69
CA ASP A 244 -27.63 -14.73 -25.63
C ASP A 244 -26.41 -13.81 -25.42
N LEU A 245 -25.53 -14.14 -24.47
CA LEU A 245 -24.26 -13.46 -24.25
C LEU A 245 -23.14 -14.17 -25.01
N SER A 246 -22.40 -13.42 -25.82
CA SER A 246 -21.22 -13.91 -26.53
C SER A 246 -20.03 -13.02 -26.25
N VAL A 247 -18.86 -13.63 -26.04
CA VAL A 247 -17.61 -12.94 -25.69
C VAL A 247 -16.51 -13.45 -26.61
N ASN A 248 -15.77 -12.53 -27.21
CA ASN A 248 -14.52 -12.82 -27.91
C ASN A 248 -13.34 -12.31 -27.08
N PRO A 249 -12.58 -13.21 -26.41
CA PRO A 249 -11.44 -12.81 -25.57
C PRO A 249 -10.32 -12.12 -26.36
N GLU A 250 -10.05 -12.55 -27.60
CA GLU A 250 -8.98 -12.00 -28.43
C GLU A 250 -9.29 -10.58 -28.90
N GLN A 251 -10.54 -10.34 -29.29
CA GLN A 251 -11.02 -9.02 -29.73
C GLN A 251 -11.40 -8.11 -28.57
N ARG A 252 -11.48 -8.65 -27.34
CA ARG A 252 -11.98 -7.96 -26.15
C ARG A 252 -13.39 -7.38 -26.30
N THR A 253 -14.24 -8.12 -27.02
CA THR A 253 -15.61 -7.70 -27.35
C THR A 253 -16.62 -8.61 -26.66
N ALA A 254 -17.71 -8.03 -26.15
CA ALA A 254 -18.82 -8.77 -25.57
C ALA A 254 -20.14 -8.26 -26.15
N VAL A 255 -21.06 -9.16 -26.45
CA VAL A 255 -22.33 -8.87 -27.14
C VAL A 255 -23.47 -9.59 -26.41
N ILE A 256 -24.57 -8.89 -26.13
CA ILE A 256 -25.82 -9.49 -25.64
C ILE A 256 -26.93 -9.27 -26.66
N GLY A 257 -27.55 -10.35 -27.13
CA GLY A 257 -28.69 -10.26 -28.05
C GLY A 257 -28.38 -9.51 -29.34
N GLY A 258 -27.12 -9.52 -29.79
CA GLY A 258 -26.64 -8.78 -30.97
C GLY A 258 -26.19 -7.33 -30.71
N ALA A 259 -26.36 -6.81 -29.49
CA ALA A 259 -25.87 -5.49 -29.10
C ALA A 259 -24.55 -5.58 -28.33
N GLU A 260 -23.55 -4.80 -28.74
CA GLU A 260 -22.25 -4.74 -28.08
C GLU A 260 -22.36 -4.12 -26.67
N LEU A 261 -21.58 -4.65 -25.73
CA LEU A 261 -21.50 -4.20 -24.35
C LEU A 261 -20.23 -3.37 -24.12
N GLU A 262 -20.41 -2.16 -23.61
CA GLU A 262 -19.29 -1.34 -23.13
C GLU A 262 -18.84 -1.78 -21.73
N LEU A 263 -17.82 -2.64 -21.67
CA LEU A 263 -17.22 -3.12 -20.44
C LEU A 263 -15.89 -2.40 -20.18
N THR A 264 -15.62 -2.08 -18.91
CA THR A 264 -14.26 -1.69 -18.49
C THR A 264 -13.33 -2.90 -18.59
N ARG A 265 -12.02 -2.67 -18.58
CA ARG A 265 -11.01 -3.73 -18.62
C ARG A 265 -11.28 -4.84 -17.59
N THR A 266 -11.46 -4.46 -16.33
CA THR A 266 -11.68 -5.40 -15.23
C THR A 266 -13.00 -6.15 -15.35
N GLU A 267 -14.09 -5.47 -15.75
CA GLU A 267 -15.38 -6.13 -15.97
C GLU A 267 -15.31 -7.15 -17.11
N PHE A 268 -14.63 -6.80 -18.20
CA PHE A 268 -14.39 -7.72 -19.31
C PHE A 268 -13.58 -8.93 -18.86
N ASP A 269 -12.47 -8.71 -18.14
CA ASP A 269 -11.58 -9.79 -17.70
C ASP A 269 -12.30 -10.74 -16.72
N LEU A 270 -13.13 -10.20 -15.81
CA LEU A 270 -14.00 -11.01 -14.95
C LEU A 270 -14.99 -11.84 -15.76
N LEU A 271 -15.65 -11.22 -16.74
CA LEU A 271 -16.61 -11.91 -17.58
C LEU A 271 -15.94 -13.02 -18.40
N ALA A 272 -14.84 -12.72 -19.09
CA ALA A 272 -14.06 -13.67 -19.86
C ALA A 272 -13.60 -14.86 -18.99
N THR A 273 -13.11 -14.59 -17.78
CA THR A 273 -12.71 -15.64 -16.82
C THR A 273 -13.89 -16.54 -16.43
N LEU A 274 -15.08 -15.98 -16.22
CA LEU A 274 -16.29 -16.76 -15.94
C LEU A 274 -16.74 -17.57 -17.17
N MET A 275 -16.68 -16.99 -18.38
CA MET A 275 -16.98 -17.67 -19.64
C MET A 275 -16.06 -18.86 -19.89
N GLU A 276 -14.76 -18.71 -19.66
CA GLU A 276 -13.77 -19.78 -19.79
C GLU A 276 -13.99 -20.90 -18.75
N SER A 277 -14.31 -20.53 -17.51
CA SER A 277 -14.52 -21.50 -16.43
C SER A 277 -15.87 -22.19 -16.45
N LYS A 278 -16.83 -21.70 -17.26
CA LYS A 278 -18.18 -22.24 -17.42
C LYS A 278 -18.88 -22.40 -16.06
N ARG A 279 -19.21 -23.65 -15.69
CA ARG A 279 -19.93 -23.99 -14.45
C ARG A 279 -19.04 -24.12 -13.22
N ARG A 280 -17.71 -24.00 -13.35
CA ARG A 280 -16.80 -24.08 -12.21
C ARG A 280 -16.88 -22.79 -11.40
N VAL A 281 -16.86 -22.92 -10.07
CA VAL A 281 -16.83 -21.77 -9.17
C VAL A 281 -15.44 -21.18 -9.18
N ARG A 282 -15.35 -19.88 -9.47
CA ARG A 282 -14.14 -19.07 -9.29
C ARG A 282 -14.27 -18.36 -7.95
N SER A 283 -13.33 -18.61 -7.04
CA SER A 283 -13.34 -17.91 -5.75
C SER A 283 -12.99 -16.44 -5.94
N LYS A 284 -13.36 -15.59 -4.97
CA LYS A 284 -12.97 -14.18 -5.01
C LYS A 284 -11.45 -14.02 -5.05
N ALA A 285 -10.73 -14.86 -4.29
CA ALA A 285 -9.28 -14.89 -4.30
C ALA A 285 -8.72 -15.28 -5.68
N ASP A 286 -9.28 -16.30 -6.32
CA ASP A 286 -8.85 -16.71 -7.67
C ASP A 286 -9.08 -15.60 -8.70
N LEU A 287 -10.21 -14.89 -8.61
CA LEU A 287 -10.52 -13.78 -9.51
C LEU A 287 -9.57 -12.61 -9.29
N THR A 288 -9.27 -12.25 -8.03
CA THR A 288 -8.24 -11.25 -7.72
C THR A 288 -6.89 -11.64 -8.33
N LEU A 289 -6.47 -12.90 -8.18
CA LEU A 289 -5.19 -13.37 -8.71
C LEU A 289 -5.13 -13.30 -10.23
N VAL A 290 -6.20 -13.71 -10.93
CA VAL A 290 -6.27 -13.63 -12.40
C VAL A 290 -6.16 -12.17 -12.88
N LEU A 291 -6.92 -11.26 -12.26
CA LEU A 291 -6.90 -9.85 -12.63
C LEU A 291 -5.57 -9.16 -12.33
N ARG A 292 -4.80 -9.65 -11.36
CA ARG A 292 -3.47 -9.14 -11.01
C ARG A 292 -2.36 -9.59 -11.97
N GLY A 293 -2.63 -10.52 -12.88
CA GLY A 293 -1.68 -10.80 -13.94
C GLY A 293 -1.93 -12.13 -14.63
N GLU A 294 -2.11 -12.07 -15.94
CA GLU A 294 -1.74 -13.15 -16.85
C GLU A 294 -0.23 -13.42 -16.73
N SER A 295 0.19 -14.13 -15.68
CA SER A 295 1.50 -14.81 -15.54
C SER A 295 1.55 -15.59 -14.23
N TYR A 296 1.62 -16.91 -14.38
CA TYR A 296 1.83 -17.97 -13.39
C TYR A 296 2.69 -17.59 -12.18
N VAL A 297 2.13 -16.96 -11.14
CA VAL A 297 2.68 -17.14 -9.78
C VAL A 297 1.56 -17.11 -8.73
N THR A 298 1.26 -18.31 -8.22
CA THR A 298 0.16 -18.63 -7.29
C THR A 298 0.45 -18.25 -5.84
N SER A 299 1.25 -17.22 -5.57
CA SER A 299 1.72 -16.92 -4.20
C SER A 299 1.50 -15.48 -3.76
N TYR A 300 0.57 -14.73 -4.35
CA TYR A 300 0.18 -13.43 -3.84
C TYR A 300 -0.88 -13.59 -2.75
N PHE A 301 -0.71 -12.87 -1.65
CA PHE A 301 -1.74 -12.75 -0.64
C PHE A 301 -2.91 -11.91 -1.18
N VAL A 302 -4.14 -12.34 -0.89
CA VAL A 302 -5.37 -11.65 -1.29
C VAL A 302 -6.12 -11.26 -0.03
N GLY A 303 -6.11 -9.97 0.30
CA GLY A 303 -6.76 -9.45 1.49
C GLY A 303 -8.26 -9.24 1.30
N GLU A 304 -8.96 -8.89 2.38
CA GLU A 304 -10.40 -8.59 2.33
C GLU A 304 -10.72 -7.36 1.48
N ALA A 305 -9.83 -6.36 1.45
CA ALA A 305 -9.98 -5.20 0.56
C ALA A 305 -10.06 -5.61 -0.92
N ASP A 306 -9.22 -6.54 -1.34
CA ASP A 306 -9.22 -7.06 -2.70
C ASP A 306 -10.50 -7.82 -3.03
N LYS A 307 -10.95 -8.66 -2.09
CA LYS A 307 -12.20 -9.42 -2.26
C LYS A 307 -13.40 -8.48 -2.38
N ARG A 308 -13.43 -7.38 -1.62
CA ARG A 308 -14.46 -6.33 -1.73
C ARG A 308 -14.40 -5.61 -3.08
N ALA A 309 -13.20 -5.34 -3.62
CA ALA A 309 -13.06 -4.77 -4.95
C ALA A 309 -13.68 -5.69 -6.03
N ILE A 310 -13.46 -7.02 -5.93
CA ILE A 310 -14.11 -7.99 -6.83
C ILE A 310 -15.64 -7.93 -6.73
N GLU A 311 -16.19 -7.83 -5.52
CA GLU A 311 -17.65 -7.70 -5.32
C GLU A 311 -18.21 -6.44 -5.99
N ALA A 312 -17.51 -5.31 -5.88
CA ALA A 312 -17.90 -4.06 -6.51
C ALA A 312 -17.88 -4.18 -8.05
N HIS A 313 -16.81 -4.73 -8.63
CA HIS A 313 -16.74 -4.98 -10.06
C HIS A 313 -17.81 -5.96 -10.54
N MET A 314 -18.10 -7.01 -9.78
CA MET A 314 -19.17 -7.96 -10.12
C MET A 314 -20.55 -7.31 -10.10
N THR A 315 -20.78 -6.37 -9.17
CA THR A 315 -22.03 -5.60 -9.10
C THR A 315 -22.20 -4.71 -10.34
N ASN A 316 -21.14 -4.02 -10.76
CA ASN A 316 -21.16 -3.19 -11.96
C ASN A 316 -21.33 -4.03 -13.24
N LEU A 317 -20.61 -5.15 -13.33
CA LEU A 317 -20.75 -6.10 -14.44
C LEU A 317 -22.19 -6.59 -14.55
N ARG A 318 -22.81 -7.07 -13.46
CA ARG A 318 -24.22 -7.49 -13.47
C ARG A 318 -25.17 -6.39 -13.94
N ARG A 319 -24.96 -5.15 -13.49
CA ARG A 319 -25.77 -4.01 -13.94
C ARG A 319 -25.68 -3.82 -15.46
N LYS A 320 -24.49 -3.93 -16.06
CA LYS A 320 -24.29 -3.82 -17.50
C LYS A 320 -24.86 -5.01 -18.28
N LEU A 321 -24.82 -6.21 -17.70
CA LEU A 321 -25.45 -7.41 -18.27
C LEU A 321 -26.98 -7.42 -18.13
N GLY A 322 -27.56 -6.52 -17.33
CA GLY A 322 -28.98 -6.61 -16.94
C GLY A 322 -29.29 -7.83 -16.07
N ASP A 323 -28.29 -8.35 -15.35
CA ASP A 323 -28.37 -9.56 -14.54
C ASP A 323 -28.84 -9.25 -13.11
N ASN A 324 -29.73 -10.09 -12.55
CA ASN A 324 -30.25 -9.91 -11.20
C ASN A 324 -29.57 -10.88 -10.22
N PRO A 325 -28.96 -10.43 -9.11
CA PRO A 325 -28.32 -11.32 -8.14
C PRO A 325 -29.28 -12.31 -7.46
N THR A 326 -30.58 -12.02 -7.34
CA THR A 326 -31.58 -12.92 -6.73
C THR A 326 -32.18 -13.90 -7.73
N ASN A 327 -32.21 -13.53 -9.01
CA ASN A 327 -32.65 -14.39 -10.11
C ASN A 327 -31.64 -14.31 -11.26
N PRO A 328 -30.46 -14.93 -11.10
CA PRO A 328 -29.36 -14.76 -12.04
C PRO A 328 -29.66 -15.44 -13.37
N ARG A 329 -29.58 -14.67 -14.45
CA ARG A 329 -29.62 -15.15 -15.82
C ARG A 329 -28.23 -15.61 -16.26
N TYR A 330 -27.16 -14.91 -15.89
CA TYR A 330 -25.80 -15.21 -16.35
C TYR A 330 -24.87 -15.65 -15.22
N ILE A 331 -24.80 -14.91 -14.10
CA ILE A 331 -23.79 -15.11 -13.07
C ILE A 331 -24.44 -15.51 -11.75
N GLU A 332 -24.20 -16.73 -11.29
CA GLU A 332 -24.64 -17.20 -9.97
C GLU A 332 -23.61 -16.81 -8.89
N THR A 333 -24.10 -16.29 -7.75
CA THR A 333 -23.28 -16.14 -6.53
C THR A 333 -23.34 -17.43 -5.72
N VAL A 334 -22.20 -18.07 -5.50
CA VAL A 334 -22.05 -19.16 -4.53
C VAL A 334 -21.62 -18.55 -3.21
N ARG A 335 -22.57 -18.41 -2.28
CA ARG A 335 -22.35 -17.73 -0.98
C ARG A 335 -21.14 -18.32 -0.26
N GLY A 336 -20.26 -17.43 0.21
CA GLY A 336 -19.03 -17.80 0.92
C GLY A 336 -17.88 -18.32 0.04
N VAL A 337 -18.12 -18.58 -1.25
CA VAL A 337 -17.10 -19.16 -2.15
C VAL A 337 -16.72 -18.20 -3.26
N GLY A 338 -17.68 -17.76 -4.08
CA GLY A 338 -17.39 -16.91 -5.24
C GLY A 338 -18.50 -16.92 -6.29
N TYR A 339 -18.11 -17.00 -7.56
CA TYR A 339 -19.03 -16.82 -8.69
C TYR A 339 -18.85 -17.93 -9.75
N ARG A 340 -19.92 -18.22 -10.50
CA ARG A 340 -19.89 -19.12 -11.66
C ARG A 340 -20.95 -18.71 -12.68
N LEU A 341 -20.87 -19.24 -13.89
CA LEU A 341 -21.99 -19.10 -14.83
C LEU A 341 -23.19 -19.98 -14.45
N THR A 342 -24.38 -19.49 -14.81
CA THR A 342 -25.64 -20.24 -14.74
C THR A 342 -25.62 -21.47 -15.66
N SER A 343 -26.60 -22.36 -15.53
CA SER A 343 -26.77 -23.46 -16.48
C SER A 343 -27.31 -22.95 -17.82
N GLU A 344 -26.97 -23.62 -18.92
CA GLU A 344 -27.51 -23.31 -20.26
C GLU A 344 -29.00 -23.61 -20.40
N ARG A 345 -29.57 -24.49 -19.55
CA ARG A 345 -31.01 -24.75 -19.54
C ARG A 345 -31.77 -23.59 -18.88
N ALA A 346 -32.81 -23.13 -19.57
CA ALA A 346 -33.86 -22.30 -18.98
C ALA A 346 -34.45 -23.04 -17.77
N ALA A 347 -34.54 -22.35 -16.64
CA ALA A 347 -35.29 -22.81 -15.47
C ALA A 347 -36.79 -22.65 -15.73
#